data_AF-H3GBU4-F1
#
_entry.id   AF-H3GBU4-F1
#
_cell.length_a   1.000
_cell.length_b   1.000
_cell.length_c   1.000
_cell.angle_alpha   90.00
_cell.angle_beta   90.00
_cell.angle_gamma   90.00
#
_symmetry.space_group_name_H-M   'P 1'
#
loop_
_entity.id
_entity.type
_entity.pdbx_description
1 polymer ?
#
loop_
_entity_poly.entity_id
_entity_poly.type
_entity_poly.pdbx_seq_one_letter_code
_entity_poly.pdbx_strand_id
1 'polypeptide(L)'
;MESSTQQSSSTLDDASVLAVIYRHIQAEVDELLAIREQSERELERQLKLLSDDSETDGGLTGDILLSQNCVASNVSSIVSRVQSELSRTTEALSTAARPPQSGLLPRTPISRAKSTSILSSLQIQQDQELQQRITGMILSDLLSGAGLPHFEMSSPVVVTALLEWLEAHGVTDSLLDIRYLGKLEGHGVFAKQLLQSGQVTLQVPFKLTMNTESAAQSDLAPVLQKYPQIPADEVLALHLMHERSKGKDSFFAPFIASLPTTFDLPAFWSEQELNELKGTNVLLLTQLMKQHLERDFGDIHQAVAEDFPEVFASLPTLTLEDYMWAMSVIWSRAFGVSKGQTYFRVLCPAMDMFNHDVSLLNPLDDFISFDEENQMMTQHVSKSMAAGCSLQISYGQYSNAKLLYSYGFVAQENSRRAVDFWMKIPPTDPYLKLKQTVLDSNKLTNQQTYDFCGTLSRNNVDERLLATLRVILMNEQEIRQYKKAFESSILSIRNELAVYENLQNTCRRKLANYPTTLEEDEAILAESETESNPRLSFAVRVRLEDKQVFTGVIDTLEQWKTALAANPETYPPSTTRS
;
A
#
# COMPACT_ATOMS: atom_id res chain seq x y z
N MET A 1 -62.39 27.46 -20.51
CA MET A 1 -63.19 26.73 -19.50
C MET A 1 -62.37 25.53 -19.08
N GLU A 2 -62.14 25.44 -17.77
CA GLU A 2 -61.80 24.28 -16.94
C GLU A 2 -60.78 23.25 -17.44
N SER A 3 -59.68 23.11 -16.70
CA SER A 3 -59.18 21.82 -16.21
C SER A 3 -58.01 22.07 -15.25
N SER A 4 -58.35 22.25 -13.97
CA SER A 4 -57.44 22.26 -12.84
C SER A 4 -56.98 20.84 -12.50
N THR A 5 -55.67 20.59 -12.53
CA THR A 5 -55.05 19.38 -11.97
C THR A 5 -54.20 19.79 -10.75
N GLN A 6 -54.74 19.61 -9.55
CA GLN A 6 -54.02 19.72 -8.29
C GLN A 6 -53.06 18.53 -8.16
N GLN A 7 -51.74 18.80 -8.16
CA GLN A 7 -50.75 17.88 -7.62
C GLN A 7 -50.70 18.06 -6.10
N SER A 8 -51.16 17.05 -5.36
CA SER A 8 -50.95 16.93 -3.92
C SER A 8 -49.51 16.51 -3.66
N SER A 9 -48.61 17.45 -3.32
CA SER A 9 -47.32 17.11 -2.72
C SER A 9 -47.56 16.71 -1.26
N SER A 10 -47.41 15.42 -0.94
CA SER A 10 -47.30 14.96 0.43
C SER A 10 -45.99 15.46 1.02
N THR A 11 -46.02 16.60 1.73
CA THR A 11 -44.93 17.00 2.61
C THR A 11 -44.90 16.00 3.76
N LEU A 12 -43.89 15.13 3.77
CA LEU A 12 -43.52 14.35 4.95
C LEU A 12 -43.32 15.35 6.09
N ASP A 13 -44.14 15.24 7.13
CA ASP A 13 -44.04 16.04 8.34
C ASP A 13 -42.61 15.93 8.89
N ASP A 14 -41.92 17.04 9.14
CA ASP A 14 -40.53 17.06 9.64
C ASP A 14 -40.37 16.23 10.94
N ALA A 15 -41.46 16.12 11.72
CA ALA A 15 -41.51 15.25 12.90
C ALA A 15 -41.38 13.76 12.54
N SER A 16 -41.89 13.33 11.38
CA SER A 16 -41.77 11.96 10.89
C SER A 16 -40.36 11.63 10.40
N VAL A 17 -39.67 12.60 9.78
CA VAL A 17 -38.30 12.45 9.30
C VAL A 17 -37.32 12.38 10.46
N LEU A 18 -37.48 13.26 11.46
CA LEU A 18 -36.68 13.23 12.70
C LEU A 18 -36.90 11.93 13.48
N ALA A 19 -38.14 11.41 13.53
CA ALA A 19 -38.42 10.13 14.18
C ALA A 19 -37.82 8.92 13.44
N VAL A 20 -37.59 9.02 12.13
CA VAL A 20 -36.89 7.98 11.35
C VAL A 20 -35.37 8.08 11.59
N ILE A 21 -34.80 9.28 11.56
CA ILE A 21 -33.37 9.51 11.84
C ILE A 21 -33.02 9.07 13.26
N TYR A 22 -33.83 9.45 14.26
CA TYR A 22 -33.62 9.05 15.65
C TYR A 22 -33.65 7.53 15.83
N ARG A 23 -34.58 6.83 15.15
CA ARG A 23 -34.63 5.35 15.20
C ARG A 23 -33.44 4.70 14.53
N HIS A 24 -32.91 5.28 13.45
CA HIS A 24 -31.75 4.74 12.75
C HIS A 24 -30.48 4.88 13.59
N ILE A 25 -30.27 6.08 14.17
CA ILE A 25 -29.14 6.35 15.07
C ILE A 25 -29.23 5.47 16.32
N GLN A 26 -30.42 5.32 16.91
CA GLN A 26 -30.60 4.45 18.08
C GLN A 26 -30.29 2.99 17.75
N ALA A 27 -30.67 2.49 16.57
CA ALA A 27 -30.38 1.13 16.16
C ALA A 27 -28.88 0.88 15.98
N GLU A 28 -28.15 1.82 15.36
CA GLU A 28 -26.68 1.72 15.24
C GLU A 28 -25.99 1.80 16.60
N VAL A 29 -26.49 2.64 17.51
CA VAL A 29 -25.96 2.73 18.88
C VAL A 29 -26.19 1.41 19.64
N ASP A 30 -27.36 0.81 19.52
CA ASP A 30 -27.68 -0.46 20.18
C ASP A 30 -26.82 -1.62 19.61
N GLU A 31 -26.53 -1.61 18.31
CA GLU A 31 -25.63 -2.58 17.67
C GLU A 31 -24.18 -2.42 18.16
N LEU A 32 -23.68 -1.19 18.26
CA LEU A 32 -22.34 -0.91 18.78
C LEU A 32 -22.21 -1.27 20.28
N LEU A 33 -23.26 -1.05 21.07
CA LEU A 33 -23.31 -1.47 22.48
C LEU A 33 -23.32 -3.00 22.61
N ALA A 34 -24.00 -3.72 21.71
CA ALA A 34 -23.99 -5.18 21.68
C ALA A 34 -22.61 -5.74 21.31
N ILE A 35 -21.93 -5.14 20.33
CA ILE A 35 -20.56 -5.50 19.94
C ILE A 35 -19.58 -5.25 21.10
N ARG A 36 -19.75 -4.16 21.84
CA ARG A 36 -18.98 -3.87 23.07
C ARG A 36 -19.20 -4.94 24.14
N GLU A 37 -20.45 -5.26 24.47
CA GLU A 37 -20.76 -6.22 25.53
C GLU A 37 -20.23 -7.62 25.19
N GLN A 38 -20.27 -8.01 23.91
CA GLN A 38 -19.64 -9.23 23.43
C GLN A 38 -18.11 -9.21 23.56
N SER A 39 -17.47 -8.08 23.27
CA SER A 39 -16.03 -7.90 23.38
C SER A 39 -15.56 -7.90 24.84
N GLU A 40 -16.29 -7.25 25.74
CA GLU A 40 -16.01 -7.24 27.19
C GLU A 40 -16.17 -8.63 27.80
N ARG A 41 -17.21 -9.39 27.42
CA ARG A 41 -17.39 -10.78 27.88
C ARG A 41 -16.29 -11.70 27.39
N GLU A 42 -15.81 -11.56 26.15
CA GLU A 42 -14.71 -12.38 25.64
C GLU A 42 -13.38 -11.99 26.31
N LEU A 43 -13.18 -10.70 26.62
CA LEU A 43 -12.01 -10.24 27.37
C LEU A 43 -12.02 -10.75 28.82
N GLU A 44 -13.15 -10.69 29.52
CA GLU A 44 -13.31 -11.28 30.86
C GLU A 44 -13.10 -12.80 30.83
N ARG A 45 -13.57 -13.48 29.78
CA ARG A 45 -13.33 -14.91 29.58
C ARG A 45 -11.85 -15.22 29.39
N GLN A 46 -11.13 -14.40 28.62
CA GLN A 46 -9.68 -14.54 28.41
C GLN A 46 -8.89 -14.23 29.68
N LEU A 47 -9.26 -13.20 30.43
CA LEU A 47 -8.69 -12.88 31.74
C LEU A 47 -8.87 -14.02 32.75
N LYS A 48 -10.04 -14.65 32.76
CA LYS A 48 -10.34 -15.79 33.64
C LYS A 48 -9.54 -17.04 33.28
N LEU A 49 -9.33 -17.28 31.98
CA LEU A 49 -8.46 -18.35 31.48
C LEU A 49 -6.99 -18.10 31.85
N LEU A 50 -6.54 -16.84 31.83
CA LEU A 50 -5.18 -16.46 32.20
C LEU A 50 -4.95 -16.43 33.72
N SER A 51 -5.99 -16.19 34.53
CA SER A 51 -5.89 -16.27 35.99
C SER A 51 -5.90 -17.71 36.50
N ASP A 52 -6.63 -18.62 35.84
CA ASP A 52 -6.70 -20.04 36.22
C ASP A 52 -5.40 -20.80 35.88
N ASP A 53 -4.57 -20.29 34.97
CA ASP A 53 -3.26 -20.86 34.60
C ASP A 53 -2.10 -20.36 35.50
N SER A 54 -2.36 -19.52 36.51
CA SER A 54 -1.32 -18.88 37.33
C SER A 54 -0.91 -19.62 38.62
N GLU A 55 -1.43 -20.83 38.88
CA GLU A 55 -0.98 -21.66 40.02
C GLU A 55 0.19 -22.62 39.70
N THR A 56 0.78 -22.57 38.50
CA THR A 56 2.04 -23.29 38.22
C THR A 56 3.19 -22.34 37.91
N ASP A 57 4.08 -22.24 38.90
CA ASP A 57 5.35 -21.54 38.99
C ASP A 57 6.18 -21.50 37.69
N GLY A 58 6.66 -20.30 37.31
CA GLY A 58 7.64 -20.14 36.23
C GLY A 58 7.55 -18.87 35.37
N GLY A 59 7.74 -17.68 35.96
CA GLY A 59 8.29 -16.46 35.33
C GLY A 59 7.73 -16.00 33.98
N LEU A 60 6.67 -15.19 33.99
CA LEU A 60 6.25 -14.36 32.85
C LEU A 60 6.71 -12.91 33.06
N THR A 61 7.45 -12.39 32.09
CA THR A 61 8.09 -11.08 32.03
C THR A 61 7.07 -9.93 31.94
N GLY A 62 7.44 -8.76 32.50
CA GLY A 62 6.61 -7.56 32.64
C GLY A 62 6.07 -6.90 31.36
N ASP A 63 6.33 -7.46 30.16
CA ASP A 63 5.87 -6.92 28.87
C ASP A 63 4.40 -7.27 28.55
N ILE A 64 3.84 -8.30 29.18
CA ILE A 64 2.43 -8.69 29.00
C ILE A 64 1.50 -7.78 29.82
N LEU A 65 1.92 -7.30 30.99
CA LEU A 65 1.15 -6.37 31.83
C LEU A 65 1.15 -4.92 31.29
N LEU A 66 2.20 -4.51 30.57
CA LEU A 66 2.29 -3.18 29.96
C LEU A 66 1.47 -3.07 28.65
N SER A 67 1.40 -4.15 27.85
CA SER A 67 0.53 -4.20 26.66
C SER A 67 -0.97 -4.31 27.01
N GLN A 68 -1.31 -4.93 28.14
CA GLN A 68 -2.69 -5.06 28.62
C GLN A 68 -3.30 -3.72 29.12
N ASN A 69 -2.51 -2.87 29.78
CA ASN A 69 -3.00 -1.58 30.26
C ASN A 69 -3.09 -0.50 29.17
N CYS A 70 -2.25 -0.56 28.13
CA CYS A 70 -2.24 0.43 27.06
C CYS A 70 -3.46 0.27 26.12
N VAL A 71 -3.84 -0.96 25.78
CA VAL A 71 -5.01 -1.25 24.92
C VAL A 71 -6.33 -0.95 25.65
N ALA A 72 -6.45 -1.31 26.93
CA ALA A 72 -7.65 -1.02 27.73
C ALA A 72 -7.84 0.50 27.97
N SER A 73 -6.75 1.23 28.23
CA SER A 73 -6.76 2.69 28.41
C SER A 73 -7.14 3.42 27.12
N ASN A 74 -6.59 2.99 25.98
CA ASN A 74 -6.85 3.64 24.68
C ASN A 74 -8.28 3.41 24.19
N VAL A 75 -8.82 2.20 24.38
CA VAL A 75 -10.22 1.90 24.03
C VAL A 75 -11.18 2.65 24.97
N SER A 76 -10.91 2.71 26.28
CA SER A 76 -11.74 3.46 27.23
C SER A 76 -11.76 4.97 26.95
N SER A 77 -10.61 5.54 26.56
CA SER A 77 -10.50 6.95 26.16
C SER A 77 -11.26 7.27 24.86
N ILE A 78 -11.20 6.38 23.87
CA ILE A 78 -11.93 6.54 22.60
C ILE A 78 -13.44 6.44 22.85
N VAL A 79 -13.88 5.48 23.67
CA VAL A 79 -15.29 5.30 24.06
C VAL A 79 -15.84 6.51 24.81
N SER A 80 -15.06 7.08 25.75
CA SER A 80 -15.49 8.28 26.49
C SER A 80 -15.63 9.52 25.59
N ARG A 81 -14.81 9.66 24.54
CA ARG A 81 -14.94 10.76 23.57
C ARG A 81 -16.19 10.61 22.72
N VAL A 82 -16.44 9.40 22.19
CA VAL A 82 -17.61 9.12 21.35
C VAL A 82 -18.91 9.28 22.15
N GLN A 83 -18.96 8.78 23.40
CA GLN A 83 -20.14 8.98 24.28
C GLN A 83 -20.37 10.45 24.64
N SER A 84 -19.32 11.24 24.85
CA SER A 84 -19.46 12.68 25.12
C SER A 84 -19.95 13.45 23.91
N GLU A 85 -19.53 13.11 22.69
CA GLU A 85 -19.94 13.80 21.47
C GLU A 85 -21.35 13.44 21.05
N LEU A 86 -21.75 12.16 21.17
CA LEU A 86 -23.13 11.73 20.94
C LEU A 86 -24.10 12.35 21.96
N SER A 87 -23.74 12.38 23.24
CA SER A 87 -24.61 12.95 24.27
C SER A 87 -24.88 14.44 24.03
N ARG A 88 -23.85 15.18 23.56
CA ARG A 88 -24.00 16.60 23.21
C ARG A 88 -24.88 16.81 21.99
N THR A 89 -24.77 15.97 20.96
CA THR A 89 -25.63 16.08 19.77
C THR A 89 -27.07 15.66 20.08
N THR A 90 -27.29 14.64 20.91
CA THR A 90 -28.64 14.24 21.35
C THR A 90 -29.31 15.30 22.24
N GLU A 91 -28.58 15.92 23.19
CA GLU A 91 -29.14 17.03 24.00
C GLU A 91 -29.45 18.27 23.17
N ALA A 92 -28.60 18.61 22.18
CA ALA A 92 -28.84 19.73 21.27
C ALA A 92 -30.07 19.53 20.39
N LEU A 93 -30.32 18.30 19.93
CA LEU A 93 -31.50 17.96 19.13
C LEU A 93 -32.79 17.89 19.98
N SER A 94 -32.69 17.43 21.24
CA SER A 94 -33.81 17.37 22.19
C SER A 94 -34.26 18.75 22.68
N THR A 95 -33.30 19.66 22.92
CA THR A 95 -33.62 21.04 23.34
C THR A 95 -34.19 21.89 22.20
N ALA A 96 -33.88 21.58 20.95
CA ALA A 96 -34.45 22.24 19.77
C ALA A 96 -35.94 21.90 19.50
N ALA A 97 -36.49 20.89 20.17
CA ALA A 97 -37.84 20.37 19.92
C ALA A 97 -38.92 20.80 20.95
N ARG A 98 -38.60 21.66 21.94
CA ARG A 98 -39.61 22.13 22.92
C ARG A 98 -40.22 23.49 22.52
N PRO A 99 -41.55 23.62 22.43
CA PRO A 99 -42.19 24.90 22.12
C PRO A 99 -42.24 25.80 23.37
N PRO A 100 -42.00 27.12 23.26
CA PRO A 100 -42.10 28.05 24.39
C PRO A 100 -43.55 28.49 24.65
N GLN A 101 -43.92 28.59 25.93
CA GLN A 101 -45.20 29.15 26.39
C GLN A 101 -45.19 30.70 26.35
N SER A 102 -46.17 31.25 25.63
CA SER A 102 -46.92 32.52 25.78
C SER A 102 -46.22 33.85 26.17
N GLY A 103 -46.38 34.88 25.32
CA GLY A 103 -46.85 36.22 25.78
C GLY A 103 -46.13 37.51 25.32
N LEU A 104 -46.76 38.20 24.34
CA LEU A 104 -46.86 39.67 24.10
C LEU A 104 -45.70 40.53 23.51
N LEU A 105 -46.06 41.29 22.47
CA LEU A 105 -45.37 42.26 21.57
C LEU A 105 -45.48 43.73 22.09
N PRO A 106 -44.99 44.82 21.40
CA PRO A 106 -43.93 45.01 20.37
C PRO A 106 -43.01 46.27 20.54
N ARG A 107 -41.86 46.34 19.85
CA ARG A 107 -41.42 47.42 18.90
C ARG A 107 -40.00 47.14 18.30
N THR A 108 -39.83 47.55 17.04
CA THR A 108 -38.83 47.27 15.97
C THR A 108 -37.35 47.66 16.23
N PRO A 109 -36.38 47.39 15.32
CA PRO A 109 -36.11 46.20 14.48
C PRO A 109 -34.61 45.75 14.58
N ILE A 110 -34.30 44.52 14.98
CA ILE A 110 -32.92 44.00 14.92
C ILE A 110 -32.92 42.52 14.50
N SER A 111 -32.11 42.23 13.47
CA SER A 111 -31.48 40.94 13.16
C SER A 111 -32.38 39.70 13.14
N ARG A 112 -32.85 39.34 11.93
CA ARG A 112 -33.27 37.97 11.63
C ARG A 112 -32.03 37.16 11.22
N ALA A 113 -31.19 36.87 12.20
CA ALA A 113 -30.12 35.87 12.09
C ALA A 113 -30.26 34.93 13.29
N LYS A 114 -29.96 33.64 13.06
CA LYS A 114 -30.02 32.51 14.03
C LYS A 114 -31.31 31.70 14.04
N SER A 115 -31.74 31.26 12.86
CA SER A 115 -32.33 29.90 12.71
C SER A 115 -31.93 29.24 11.39
N THR A 116 -31.19 29.94 10.54
CA THR A 116 -30.56 29.39 9.33
C THR A 116 -29.16 28.83 9.57
N SER A 117 -28.51 29.04 10.72
CA SER A 117 -27.05 28.86 10.81
C SER A 117 -26.52 27.44 11.04
N ILE A 118 -27.36 26.40 11.14
CA ILE A 118 -26.88 25.01 11.28
C ILE A 118 -27.12 24.21 10.00
N LEU A 119 -28.33 24.30 9.42
CA LEU A 119 -28.55 23.80 8.07
C LEU A 119 -27.76 24.61 7.04
N SER A 120 -27.60 25.93 7.21
CA SER A 120 -26.66 26.66 6.37
C SER A 120 -25.21 26.34 6.70
N SER A 121 -24.81 25.90 7.90
CA SER A 121 -23.40 25.55 8.12
C SER A 121 -23.08 24.15 7.62
N LEU A 122 -24.01 23.19 7.63
CA LEU A 122 -23.85 21.90 6.94
C LEU A 122 -23.93 22.05 5.42
N GLN A 123 -24.82 22.91 4.91
CA GLN A 123 -24.89 23.24 3.48
C GLN A 123 -23.71 24.13 3.05
N ILE A 124 -23.20 25.05 3.89
CA ILE A 124 -21.98 25.84 3.64
C ILE A 124 -20.74 24.99 3.82
N GLN A 125 -20.73 23.96 4.66
CA GLN A 125 -19.60 23.03 4.80
C GLN A 125 -19.59 22.03 3.64
N GLN A 126 -20.75 21.56 3.18
CA GLN A 126 -20.85 20.80 1.93
C GLN A 126 -20.61 21.69 0.70
N ASP A 127 -21.07 22.94 0.65
CA ASP A 127 -20.77 23.90 -0.43
C ASP A 127 -19.35 24.46 -0.31
N GLN A 128 -18.69 24.44 0.86
CA GLN A 128 -17.26 24.76 1.04
C GLN A 128 -16.39 23.56 0.72
N GLU A 129 -16.82 22.32 0.94
CA GLU A 129 -16.16 21.13 0.40
C GLU A 129 -16.38 21.02 -1.10
N LEU A 130 -17.58 21.33 -1.60
CA LEU A 130 -17.88 21.39 -3.03
C LEU A 130 -17.19 22.59 -3.67
N GLN A 131 -17.12 23.76 -3.02
CA GLN A 131 -16.29 24.89 -3.46
C GLN A 131 -14.81 24.60 -3.25
N GLN A 132 -14.33 23.85 -2.27
CA GLN A 132 -12.91 23.46 -2.17
C GLN A 132 -12.57 22.38 -3.19
N ARG A 133 -13.52 21.53 -3.58
CA ARG A 133 -13.39 20.57 -4.69
C ARG A 133 -13.54 21.23 -6.06
N ILE A 134 -14.40 22.23 -6.21
CA ILE A 134 -14.59 23.01 -7.46
C ILE A 134 -13.49 24.06 -7.58
N THR A 135 -13.12 24.77 -6.53
CA THR A 135 -11.94 25.65 -6.46
C THR A 135 -10.66 24.83 -6.46
N GLY A 136 -10.65 23.57 -6.01
CA GLY A 136 -9.55 22.62 -6.17
C GLY A 136 -9.44 22.05 -7.58
N MET A 137 -10.56 21.77 -8.26
CA MET A 137 -10.59 21.44 -9.69
C MET A 137 -10.22 22.65 -10.56
N ILE A 138 -10.79 23.83 -10.27
CA ILE A 138 -10.50 25.10 -10.94
C ILE A 138 -9.08 25.57 -10.60
N LEU A 139 -8.52 25.32 -9.40
CA LEU A 139 -7.10 25.51 -9.12
C LEU A 139 -6.26 24.42 -9.76
N SER A 140 -6.71 23.18 -9.94
CA SER A 140 -5.94 22.18 -10.70
C SER A 140 -5.90 22.54 -12.20
N ASP A 141 -6.99 23.11 -12.74
CA ASP A 141 -7.11 23.64 -14.10
C ASP A 141 -6.45 25.03 -14.27
N LEU A 142 -6.37 25.84 -13.21
CA LEU A 142 -5.66 27.13 -13.19
C LEU A 142 -4.19 26.98 -12.82
N LEU A 143 -3.77 25.98 -12.04
CA LEU A 143 -2.37 25.68 -11.71
C LEU A 143 -1.69 24.84 -12.82
N SER A 144 -2.47 24.13 -13.63
CA SER A 144 -2.01 23.71 -14.96
C SER A 144 -1.93 24.88 -15.97
N GLY A 145 -2.48 26.05 -15.64
CA GLY A 145 -2.46 27.27 -16.45
C GLY A 145 -1.67 28.47 -15.89
N ALA A 146 -1.18 28.43 -14.66
CA ALA A 146 -0.53 29.55 -13.96
C ALA A 146 0.79 29.10 -13.36
N GLY A 147 1.84 29.16 -14.18
CA GLY A 147 3.21 29.01 -13.73
C GLY A 147 3.57 30.10 -12.72
N LEU A 148 3.63 29.73 -11.45
CA LEU A 148 4.61 30.32 -10.54
C LEU A 148 5.99 29.81 -10.98
N PRO A 149 7.03 30.66 -11.02
CA PRO A 149 8.33 30.26 -11.51
C PRO A 149 9.04 29.41 -10.44
N HIS A 150 8.61 28.17 -10.30
CA HIS A 150 9.58 27.14 -9.94
C HIS A 150 10.56 27.11 -11.11
N PHE A 151 11.83 27.39 -10.84
CA PHE A 151 12.91 27.04 -11.74
C PHE A 151 12.94 25.51 -11.84
N GLU A 152 12.00 24.92 -12.59
CA GLU A 152 12.11 23.55 -13.08
C GLU A 152 13.31 23.58 -14.03
N MET A 153 14.45 23.16 -13.50
CA MET A 153 15.62 22.92 -14.33
C MET A 153 15.23 21.85 -15.35
N SER A 154 15.58 22.07 -16.62
CA SER A 154 15.34 21.05 -17.63
C SER A 154 16.09 19.77 -17.24
N SER A 155 15.52 18.61 -17.57
CA SER A 155 16.14 17.31 -17.25
C SER A 155 17.65 17.23 -17.56
N PRO A 156 18.14 17.75 -18.71
CA PRO A 156 19.59 17.80 -18.98
C PRO A 156 20.40 18.57 -17.95
N VAL A 157 19.88 19.69 -17.42
CA VAL A 157 20.57 20.52 -16.42
C VAL A 157 20.65 19.78 -15.09
N VAL A 158 19.58 19.08 -14.70
CA VAL A 158 19.53 18.29 -13.46
C VAL A 158 20.56 17.15 -13.49
N VAL A 159 20.58 16.38 -14.59
CA VAL A 159 21.55 15.29 -14.77
C VAL A 159 22.98 15.81 -14.80
N THR A 160 23.22 16.94 -15.49
CA THR A 160 24.55 17.56 -15.54
C THR A 160 25.02 17.95 -14.14
N ALA A 161 24.18 18.63 -13.35
CA ALA A 161 24.52 19.03 -11.99
C ALA A 161 24.80 17.82 -11.07
N LEU A 162 24.05 16.73 -11.24
CA LEU A 162 24.29 15.47 -10.52
C LEU A 162 25.66 14.88 -10.86
N LEU A 163 25.98 14.78 -12.15
CA LEU A 163 27.24 14.19 -12.61
C LEU A 163 28.45 15.06 -12.20
N GLU A 164 28.34 16.38 -12.28
CA GLU A 164 29.37 17.32 -11.80
C GLU A 164 29.60 17.18 -10.28
N TRP A 165 28.52 17.02 -9.51
CA TRP A 165 28.62 16.78 -8.07
C TRP A 165 29.29 15.43 -7.76
N LEU A 166 28.95 14.37 -8.49
CA LEU A 166 29.60 13.07 -8.37
C LEU A 166 31.09 13.13 -8.73
N GLU A 167 31.45 13.81 -9.82
CA GLU A 167 32.84 14.01 -10.25
C GLU A 167 33.65 14.78 -9.20
N ALA A 168 33.08 15.85 -8.63
CA ALA A 168 33.71 16.60 -7.55
C ALA A 168 34.01 15.74 -6.29
N HIS A 169 33.30 14.62 -6.12
CA HIS A 169 33.51 13.67 -5.02
C HIS A 169 34.29 12.41 -5.44
N GLY A 170 34.92 12.42 -6.61
CA GLY A 170 35.82 11.37 -7.09
C GLY A 170 35.13 10.22 -7.82
N VAL A 171 33.85 10.36 -8.19
CA VAL A 171 33.16 9.39 -9.06
C VAL A 171 33.44 9.74 -10.51
N THR A 172 34.13 8.85 -11.22
CA THR A 172 34.46 9.07 -12.65
C THR A 172 33.45 8.33 -13.52
N ASP A 173 32.65 9.05 -14.30
CA ASP A 173 31.74 8.45 -15.28
C ASP A 173 32.09 8.85 -16.72
N SER A 174 32.79 7.95 -17.40
CA SER A 174 33.05 8.08 -18.84
C SER A 174 32.29 7.07 -19.69
N LEU A 175 31.56 6.13 -19.07
CA LEU A 175 31.01 4.95 -19.75
C LEU A 175 29.50 5.04 -19.98
N LEU A 176 28.80 5.85 -19.19
CA LEU A 176 27.35 5.92 -19.20
C LEU A 176 26.84 7.26 -19.73
N ASP A 177 25.72 7.21 -20.43
CA ASP A 177 25.00 8.36 -20.97
C ASP A 177 23.57 8.33 -20.42
N ILE A 178 23.22 9.29 -19.56
CA ILE A 178 21.91 9.37 -18.92
C ILE A 178 21.02 10.26 -19.78
N ARG A 179 19.90 9.72 -20.24
CA ARG A 179 18.97 10.40 -21.15
C ARG A 179 17.56 10.44 -20.58
N TYR A 180 16.82 11.49 -20.90
CA TYR A 180 15.39 11.56 -20.61
C TYR A 180 14.58 10.88 -21.71
N LEU A 181 13.78 9.90 -21.33
CA LEU A 181 12.98 9.05 -22.20
C LEU A 181 11.49 9.44 -22.21
N GLY A 182 11.15 10.54 -21.52
CA GLY A 182 9.80 11.07 -21.44
C GLY A 182 9.17 10.88 -20.06
N LYS A 183 7.93 11.33 -19.91
CA LYS A 183 7.25 11.37 -18.59
C LYS A 183 7.07 9.98 -17.97
N LEU A 184 6.83 8.95 -18.80
CA LEU A 184 6.53 7.59 -18.32
C LEU A 184 7.79 6.84 -17.86
N GLU A 185 8.86 6.88 -18.66
CA GLU A 185 10.11 6.17 -18.35
C GLU A 185 11.09 6.99 -17.52
N GLY A 186 10.92 8.33 -17.47
CA GLY A 186 11.83 9.22 -16.77
C GLY A 186 13.22 9.23 -17.41
N HIS A 187 14.25 9.07 -16.59
CA HIS A 187 15.63 8.93 -17.06
C HIS A 187 15.96 7.46 -17.32
N GLY A 188 16.82 7.20 -18.30
CA GLY A 188 17.40 5.89 -18.56
C GLY A 188 18.89 6.00 -18.85
N VAL A 189 19.61 4.91 -18.62
CA VAL A 189 21.08 4.85 -18.74
C VAL A 189 21.47 4.12 -20.03
N PHE A 190 22.43 4.65 -20.77
CA PHE A 190 22.88 4.11 -22.05
C PHE A 190 24.39 3.95 -22.11
N ALA A 191 24.87 2.98 -22.89
CA ALA A 191 26.29 2.76 -23.07
C ALA A 191 26.89 3.84 -23.99
N LYS A 192 27.94 4.55 -23.57
CA LYS A 192 28.70 5.44 -24.46
C LYS A 192 29.56 4.69 -25.48
N GLN A 193 29.99 3.48 -25.11
CA GLN A 193 30.85 2.62 -25.92
C GLN A 193 30.49 1.14 -25.74
N LEU A 194 31.22 0.24 -26.42
CA LEU A 194 31.08 -1.20 -26.18
C LEU A 194 31.47 -1.54 -24.74
N LEU A 195 30.57 -2.20 -24.02
CA LEU A 195 30.77 -2.69 -22.66
C LEU A 195 30.80 -4.23 -22.66
N GLN A 196 31.69 -4.80 -21.86
CA GLN A 196 31.83 -6.25 -21.72
C GLN A 196 31.03 -6.78 -20.53
N SER A 197 30.56 -8.02 -20.59
CA SER A 197 29.98 -8.71 -19.42
C SER A 197 30.98 -8.73 -18.26
N GLY A 198 30.49 -8.45 -17.05
CA GLY A 198 31.27 -8.29 -15.82
C GLY A 198 32.00 -6.95 -15.69
N GLN A 199 31.91 -6.05 -16.69
CA GLN A 199 32.56 -4.75 -16.61
C GLN A 199 31.84 -3.85 -15.61
N VAL A 200 32.62 -3.22 -14.73
CA VAL A 200 32.14 -2.16 -13.84
C VAL A 200 31.96 -0.87 -14.63
N THR A 201 30.81 -0.22 -14.49
CA THR A 201 30.53 1.05 -15.20
C THR A 201 30.37 2.25 -14.29
N LEU A 202 29.90 2.05 -13.06
CA LEU A 202 29.69 3.11 -12.08
C LEU A 202 30.09 2.61 -10.69
N GLN A 203 30.86 3.44 -9.97
CA GLN A 203 31.19 3.21 -8.57
C GLN A 203 30.89 4.48 -7.77
N VAL A 204 30.00 4.38 -6.79
CA VAL A 204 29.57 5.50 -5.95
C VAL A 204 30.01 5.20 -4.51
N PRO A 205 30.86 6.05 -3.89
CA PRO A 205 31.21 5.91 -2.48
C PRO A 205 29.98 5.88 -1.60
N PHE A 206 29.94 4.95 -0.64
CA PHE A 206 28.79 4.76 0.26
C PHE A 206 28.38 6.04 0.99
N LYS A 207 29.36 6.89 1.33
CA LYS A 207 29.16 8.21 1.95
C LYS A 207 28.36 9.21 1.11
N LEU A 208 28.20 8.98 -0.20
CA LEU A 208 27.40 9.80 -1.11
C LEU A 208 25.95 9.28 -1.23
N THR A 209 25.63 8.15 -0.60
CA THR A 209 24.27 7.60 -0.58
C THR A 209 23.48 8.17 0.60
N MET A 210 22.16 8.26 0.45
CA MET A 210 21.27 8.56 1.59
C MET A 210 20.78 7.26 2.20
N ASN A 211 21.01 7.10 3.51
CA ASN A 211 20.66 5.90 4.27
C ASN A 211 20.57 6.24 5.78
N THR A 212 20.35 5.25 6.63
CA THR A 212 20.24 5.47 8.08
C THR A 212 21.56 5.88 8.75
N GLU A 213 22.72 5.53 8.17
CA GLU A 213 24.04 5.99 8.63
C GLU A 213 24.25 7.47 8.31
N SER A 214 23.92 7.93 7.10
CA SER A 214 23.98 9.35 6.74
C SER A 214 22.98 10.19 7.54
N ALA A 215 21.78 9.64 7.82
CA ALA A 215 20.81 10.28 8.70
C ALA A 215 21.35 10.49 10.11
N ALA A 216 22.02 9.47 10.69
CA ALA A 216 22.64 9.57 12.01
C ALA A 216 23.84 10.53 12.08
N GLN A 217 24.41 10.90 10.94
CA GLN A 217 25.49 11.89 10.81
C GLN A 217 24.99 13.29 10.42
N SER A 218 23.67 13.48 10.32
CA SER A 218 23.03 14.74 9.95
C SER A 218 22.42 15.46 11.16
N ASP A 219 21.69 16.55 10.91
CA ASP A 219 20.93 17.27 11.95
C ASP A 219 19.81 16.41 12.58
N LEU A 220 19.50 15.25 12.00
CA LEU A 220 18.59 14.26 12.59
C LEU A 220 19.21 13.42 13.72
N ALA A 221 20.52 13.52 13.99
CA ALA A 221 21.16 12.73 15.05
C ALA A 221 20.46 12.81 16.42
N PRO A 222 20.02 14.00 16.92
CA PRO A 222 19.27 14.10 18.18
C PRO A 222 17.90 13.40 18.13
N VAL A 223 17.24 13.42 16.96
CA VAL A 223 15.96 12.73 16.74
C VAL A 223 16.16 11.23 16.91
N LEU A 224 17.17 10.66 16.27
CA LEU A 224 17.46 9.22 16.32
C LEU A 224 17.97 8.76 17.69
N GLN A 225 18.61 9.66 18.45
CA GLN A 225 18.97 9.38 19.85
C GLN A 225 17.76 9.32 20.77
N LYS A 226 16.78 10.21 20.59
CA LYS A 226 15.53 10.22 21.37
C LYS A 226 14.60 9.08 20.96
N TYR A 227 14.58 8.75 19.66
CA TYR A 227 13.66 7.80 19.05
C TYR A 227 14.37 6.65 18.31
N PRO A 228 15.15 5.81 19.03
CA PRO A 228 15.90 4.71 18.40
C PRO A 228 15.00 3.59 17.85
N GLN A 229 13.72 3.58 18.22
CA GLN A 229 12.74 2.58 17.75
C GLN A 229 12.10 2.90 16.41
N ILE A 230 12.35 4.09 15.83
CA ILE A 230 11.79 4.45 14.52
C ILE A 230 12.29 3.44 13.46
N PRO A 231 11.39 2.85 12.65
CA PRO A 231 11.81 1.92 11.60
C PRO A 231 12.77 2.56 10.59
N ALA A 232 13.66 1.77 10.01
CA ALA A 232 14.73 2.27 9.13
C ALA A 232 14.21 3.05 7.90
N ASP A 233 13.13 2.59 7.27
CA ASP A 233 12.53 3.29 6.12
C ASP A 233 11.93 4.65 6.55
N GLU A 234 11.36 4.74 7.75
CA GLU A 234 10.84 5.99 8.31
C GLU A 234 11.96 6.98 8.63
N VAL A 235 13.09 6.49 9.15
CA VAL A 235 14.31 7.31 9.33
C VAL A 235 14.81 7.84 7.99
N LEU A 236 14.85 7.00 6.95
CA LEU A 236 15.29 7.42 5.62
C LEU A 236 14.31 8.43 5.00
N ALA A 237 13.00 8.28 5.21
CA ALA A 237 12.00 9.24 4.75
C ALA A 237 12.18 10.60 5.45
N LEU A 238 12.35 10.61 6.78
CA LEU A 238 12.67 11.82 7.53
C LEU A 238 13.94 12.50 6.99
N HIS A 239 15.00 11.71 6.75
CA HIS A 239 16.26 12.23 6.21
C HIS A 239 16.08 12.84 4.83
N LEU A 240 15.37 12.17 3.93
CA LEU A 240 15.11 12.65 2.58
C LEU A 240 14.29 13.95 2.58
N MET A 241 13.21 14.00 3.36
CA MET A 241 12.37 15.21 3.47
C MET A 241 13.15 16.37 4.10
N HIS A 242 13.90 16.11 5.16
CA HIS A 242 14.72 17.11 5.83
C HIS A 242 15.79 17.69 4.90
N GLU A 243 16.55 16.85 4.21
CA GLU A 243 17.56 17.33 3.24
C GLU A 243 16.92 18.06 2.07
N ARG A 244 15.77 17.61 1.56
CA ARG A 244 15.03 18.32 0.51
C ARG A 244 14.65 19.74 0.93
N SER A 245 14.29 19.92 2.21
CA SER A 245 13.88 21.22 2.74
C SER A 245 14.99 22.25 2.84
N LYS A 246 16.25 21.80 2.96
CA LYS A 246 17.42 22.68 2.95
C LYS A 246 17.67 23.30 1.57
N GLY A 247 17.02 22.79 0.52
CA GLY A 247 17.20 23.26 -0.84
C GLY A 247 18.67 23.21 -1.26
N LYS A 248 19.24 24.36 -1.65
CA LYS A 248 20.63 24.45 -2.12
C LYS A 248 21.68 24.26 -1.02
N ASP A 249 21.28 24.38 0.25
CA ASP A 249 22.18 24.20 1.38
C ASP A 249 22.37 22.72 1.75
N SER A 250 21.58 21.81 1.15
CA SER A 250 21.77 20.37 1.33
C SER A 250 23.01 19.89 0.59
N PHE A 251 23.79 19.03 1.26
CA PHE A 251 24.87 18.27 0.62
C PHE A 251 24.35 17.40 -0.55
N PHE A 252 23.14 16.85 -0.40
CA PHE A 252 22.49 15.99 -1.37
C PHE A 252 21.64 16.75 -2.40
N ALA A 253 21.69 18.09 -2.44
CA ALA A 253 20.84 18.90 -3.30
C ALA A 253 20.84 18.47 -4.78
N PRO A 254 21.99 18.17 -5.43
CA PRO A 254 22.01 17.71 -6.82
C PRO A 254 21.34 16.35 -7.00
N PHE A 255 21.50 15.45 -6.04
CA PHE A 255 20.85 14.14 -6.06
C PHE A 255 19.33 14.27 -5.86
N ILE A 256 18.90 15.02 -4.84
CA ILE A 256 17.47 15.22 -4.55
C ILE A 256 16.78 15.90 -5.73
N ALA A 257 17.43 16.87 -6.39
CA ALA A 257 16.90 17.52 -7.58
C ALA A 257 16.73 16.57 -8.77
N SER A 258 17.47 15.45 -8.80
CA SER A 258 17.38 14.42 -9.84
C SER A 258 16.28 13.39 -9.64
N LEU A 259 15.71 13.32 -8.43
CA LEU A 259 14.61 12.42 -8.12
C LEU A 259 13.31 12.89 -8.81
N PRO A 260 12.38 11.96 -9.11
CA PRO A 260 11.06 12.31 -9.62
C PRO A 260 10.31 13.19 -8.64
N THR A 261 9.60 14.19 -9.16
CA THR A 261 8.69 15.03 -8.37
C THR A 261 7.30 14.43 -8.26
N THR A 262 6.93 13.55 -9.19
CA THR A 262 5.62 12.87 -9.24
C THR A 262 5.80 11.39 -9.53
N PHE A 263 4.80 10.60 -9.11
CA PHE A 263 4.77 9.15 -9.32
C PHE A 263 3.39 8.74 -9.86
N ASP A 264 3.37 7.69 -10.68
CA ASP A 264 2.14 7.03 -11.12
C ASP A 264 1.77 5.82 -10.24
N LEU A 265 2.27 5.81 -8.99
CA LEU A 265 1.83 4.86 -7.97
C LEU A 265 0.33 5.05 -7.68
N PRO A 266 -0.45 3.96 -7.50
CA PRO A 266 -1.86 4.03 -7.13
C PRO A 266 -2.16 4.89 -5.89
N ALA A 267 -1.17 5.11 -5.01
CA ALA A 267 -1.28 6.03 -3.87
C ALA A 267 -1.73 7.45 -4.30
N PHE A 268 -1.32 7.91 -5.48
CA PHE A 268 -1.60 9.25 -5.99
C PHE A 268 -2.79 9.31 -6.96
N TRP A 269 -3.50 8.19 -7.11
CA TRP A 269 -4.64 8.12 -8.00
C TRP A 269 -5.90 8.64 -7.29
N SER A 270 -6.74 9.31 -8.06
CA SER A 270 -8.09 9.72 -7.68
C SER A 270 -8.98 8.51 -7.41
N GLU A 271 -10.10 8.72 -6.70
CA GLU A 271 -11.07 7.65 -6.45
C GLU A 271 -11.64 7.05 -7.75
N GLN A 272 -11.82 7.88 -8.79
CA GLN A 272 -12.29 7.42 -10.10
C GLN A 272 -11.26 6.50 -10.78
N GLU A 273 -9.98 6.89 -10.77
CA GLU A 273 -8.90 6.06 -11.31
C GLU A 273 -8.73 4.76 -10.50
N LEU A 274 -8.82 4.83 -9.17
CA LEU A 274 -8.77 3.65 -8.31
C LEU A 274 -9.94 2.68 -8.53
N ASN A 275 -11.11 3.19 -8.92
CA ASN A 275 -12.25 2.35 -9.26
C ASN A 275 -11.98 1.47 -10.49
N GLU A 276 -11.07 1.86 -11.40
CA GLU A 276 -10.65 1.02 -12.53
C GLU A 276 -9.87 -0.23 -12.09
N LEU A 277 -9.30 -0.23 -10.88
CA LEU A 277 -8.61 -1.35 -10.26
C LEU A 277 -9.54 -2.27 -9.44
N LYS A 278 -10.86 -2.05 -9.47
CA LYS A 278 -11.81 -2.85 -8.71
C LYS A 278 -11.70 -4.35 -9.03
N GLY A 279 -11.59 -5.15 -7.97
CA GLY A 279 -11.42 -6.61 -8.05
C GLY A 279 -9.96 -7.07 -7.92
N THR A 280 -9.00 -6.20 -8.27
CA THR A 280 -7.57 -6.50 -8.18
C THR A 280 -7.05 -6.47 -6.74
N ASN A 281 -5.94 -7.15 -6.48
CA ASN A 281 -5.21 -6.98 -5.22
C ASN A 281 -4.53 -5.61 -5.13
N VAL A 282 -4.23 -4.95 -6.26
CA VAL A 282 -3.62 -3.62 -6.27
C VAL A 282 -4.49 -2.61 -5.54
N LEU A 283 -5.81 -2.59 -5.79
CA LEU A 283 -6.72 -1.69 -5.07
C LEU A 283 -6.70 -1.93 -3.56
N LEU A 284 -6.81 -3.19 -3.13
CA LEU A 284 -6.78 -3.57 -1.72
C LEU A 284 -5.47 -3.11 -1.05
N LEU A 285 -4.33 -3.44 -1.66
CA LEU A 285 -3.02 -3.09 -1.12
C LEU A 285 -2.81 -1.58 -1.08
N THR A 286 -3.30 -0.86 -2.10
CA THR A 286 -3.24 0.60 -2.14
C THR A 286 -4.03 1.25 -1.00
N GLN A 287 -5.24 0.74 -0.71
CA GLN A 287 -6.06 1.25 0.38
C GLN A 287 -5.41 1.00 1.75
N LEU A 288 -4.87 -0.20 1.97
CA LEU A 288 -4.15 -0.55 3.19
C LEU A 288 -2.89 0.32 3.37
N MET A 289 -2.16 0.54 2.28
CA MET A 289 -0.98 1.40 2.28
C MET A 289 -1.32 2.85 2.59
N LYS A 290 -2.38 3.43 1.98
CA LYS A 290 -2.83 4.80 2.30
C LYS A 290 -3.14 4.96 3.79
N GLN A 291 -3.90 4.03 4.36
CA GLN A 291 -4.23 4.03 5.79
C GLN A 291 -2.98 3.92 6.66
N HIS A 292 -2.02 3.09 6.26
CA HIS A 292 -0.75 2.94 6.99
C HIS A 292 0.08 4.22 6.94
N LEU A 293 0.20 4.84 5.77
CA LEU A 293 0.93 6.10 5.60
C LEU A 293 0.30 7.22 6.41
N GLU A 294 -1.02 7.35 6.40
CA GLU A 294 -1.76 8.35 7.20
C GLU A 294 -1.49 8.18 8.70
N ARG A 295 -1.54 6.95 9.20
CA ARG A 295 -1.24 6.64 10.60
C ARG A 295 0.20 6.98 10.95
N ASP A 296 1.16 6.46 10.19
CA ASP A 296 2.58 6.62 10.50
C ASP A 296 3.02 8.08 10.37
N PHE A 297 2.39 8.83 9.45
CA PHE A 297 2.57 10.27 9.37
C PHE A 297 2.20 10.97 10.68
N GLY A 298 1.04 10.65 11.27
CA GLY A 298 0.61 11.21 12.55
C GLY A 298 1.47 10.72 13.73
N ASP A 299 1.68 9.41 13.82
CA ASP A 299 2.32 8.77 14.96
C ASP A 299 3.84 8.99 15.03
N ILE A 300 4.49 9.17 13.88
CA ILE A 300 5.96 9.31 13.77
C ILE A 300 6.33 10.69 13.28
N HIS A 301 5.99 11.04 12.05
CA HIS A 301 6.56 12.20 11.36
C HIS A 301 6.10 13.52 11.97
N GLN A 302 4.80 13.67 12.21
CA GLN A 302 4.26 14.86 12.85
C GLN A 302 4.74 14.98 14.30
N ALA A 303 4.71 13.90 15.07
CA ALA A 303 5.19 13.87 16.45
C ALA A 303 6.68 14.26 16.56
N VAL A 304 7.52 13.75 15.65
CA VAL A 304 8.95 14.10 15.57
C VAL A 304 9.15 15.56 15.20
N ALA A 305 8.40 16.08 14.24
CA ALA A 305 8.48 17.48 13.83
C ALA A 305 8.09 18.44 14.97
N GLU A 306 7.06 18.10 15.75
CA GLU A 306 6.61 18.88 16.92
C GLU A 306 7.63 18.89 18.05
N ASP A 307 8.34 17.77 18.27
CA ASP A 307 9.36 17.65 19.32
C ASP A 307 10.69 18.31 18.99
N PHE A 308 11.00 18.46 17.71
CA PHE A 308 12.26 19.00 17.20
C PHE A 308 12.03 20.19 16.25
N PRO A 309 11.32 21.25 16.67
CA PRO A 309 10.93 22.34 15.79
C PRO A 309 12.13 23.09 15.18
N GLU A 310 13.29 23.08 15.85
CA GLU A 310 14.53 23.68 15.33
C GLU A 310 15.11 22.87 14.17
N VAL A 311 15.04 21.53 14.24
CA VAL A 311 15.53 20.62 13.18
C VAL A 311 14.63 20.72 11.94
N PHE A 312 13.33 20.87 12.15
CA PHE A 312 12.34 20.96 11.08
C PHE A 312 11.94 22.40 10.74
N ALA A 313 12.71 23.41 11.16
CA ALA A 313 12.39 24.82 10.93
C ALA A 313 12.30 25.18 9.43
N SER A 314 13.06 24.50 8.57
CA SER A 314 13.00 24.61 7.10
C SER A 314 11.84 23.84 6.46
N LEU A 315 11.10 23.06 7.23
CA LEU A 315 9.85 22.36 6.89
C LEU A 315 8.70 22.92 7.72
N PRO A 316 8.31 24.19 7.55
CA PRO A 316 7.31 24.82 8.42
C PRO A 316 5.95 24.11 8.40
N THR A 317 5.66 23.34 7.35
CA THR A 317 4.55 22.39 7.30
C THR A 317 4.99 21.12 6.60
N LEU A 318 5.49 20.15 7.38
CA LEU A 318 5.62 18.78 6.91
C LEU A 318 4.22 18.25 6.57
N THR A 319 3.99 17.79 5.34
CA THR A 319 2.68 17.30 4.90
C THR A 319 2.67 15.79 4.67
N LEU A 320 1.47 15.19 4.69
CA LEU A 320 1.30 13.80 4.29
C LEU A 320 1.77 13.58 2.84
N GLU A 321 1.60 14.56 1.96
CA GLU A 321 2.05 14.48 0.56
C GLU A 321 3.59 14.41 0.46
N ASP A 322 4.32 15.17 1.28
CA ASP A 322 5.78 15.09 1.36
C ASP A 322 6.24 13.70 1.81
N TYR A 323 5.56 13.14 2.82
CA TYR A 323 5.85 11.80 3.33
C TYR A 323 5.53 10.71 2.31
N MET A 324 4.37 10.79 1.66
CA MET A 324 4.00 9.89 0.57
C MET A 324 5.02 9.95 -0.58
N TRP A 325 5.48 11.14 -0.96
CA TRP A 325 6.54 11.32 -1.95
C TRP A 325 7.85 10.66 -1.51
N ALA A 326 8.27 10.86 -0.26
CA ALA A 326 9.52 10.29 0.25
C ALA A 326 9.48 8.76 0.28
N MET A 327 8.38 8.16 0.74
CA MET A 327 8.20 6.70 0.72
C MET A 327 8.15 6.16 -0.70
N SER A 328 7.54 6.90 -1.63
CA SER A 328 7.51 6.53 -3.04
C SER A 328 8.90 6.52 -3.67
N VAL A 329 9.75 7.48 -3.32
CA VAL A 329 11.19 7.46 -3.70
C VAL A 329 11.85 6.21 -3.11
N ILE A 330 11.68 5.94 -1.81
CA ILE A 330 12.34 4.81 -1.14
C ILE A 330 11.92 3.48 -1.77
N TRP A 331 10.63 3.21 -1.92
CA TRP A 331 10.14 1.94 -2.48
C TRP A 331 10.59 1.72 -3.92
N SER A 332 10.58 2.77 -4.74
CA SER A 332 10.91 2.65 -6.16
C SER A 332 12.41 2.68 -6.48
N ARG A 333 13.24 3.30 -5.63
CA ARG A 333 14.64 3.64 -5.96
C ARG A 333 15.70 3.17 -4.96
N ALA A 334 15.34 2.80 -3.75
CA ALA A 334 16.34 2.37 -2.78
C ALA A 334 16.76 0.91 -3.01
N PHE A 335 18.05 0.65 -2.81
CA PHE A 335 18.66 -0.68 -2.87
C PHE A 335 18.82 -1.26 -1.45
N GLY A 336 18.77 -2.58 -1.33
CA GLY A 336 19.12 -3.28 -0.11
C GLY A 336 20.59 -3.69 -0.14
N VAL A 337 21.38 -3.30 0.87
CA VAL A 337 22.79 -3.71 0.97
C VAL A 337 23.13 -4.10 2.40
N SER A 338 24.06 -5.03 2.56
CA SER A 338 24.57 -5.43 3.87
C SER A 338 25.98 -4.87 4.05
N LYS A 339 26.22 -4.19 5.17
CA LYS A 339 27.55 -3.72 5.62
C LYS A 339 27.82 -4.34 6.97
N GLY A 340 28.70 -5.34 7.02
CA GLY A 340 28.88 -6.21 8.17
C GLY A 340 27.61 -7.00 8.49
N GLN A 341 27.13 -6.86 9.73
CA GLN A 341 25.88 -7.52 10.18
C GLN A 341 24.64 -6.65 10.02
N THR A 342 24.79 -5.45 9.47
CA THR A 342 23.71 -4.47 9.38
C THR A 342 23.19 -4.39 7.95
N TYR A 343 21.87 -4.50 7.79
CA TYR A 343 21.18 -4.27 6.52
C TYR A 343 20.78 -2.80 6.39
N PHE A 344 21.06 -2.21 5.23
CA PHE A 344 20.75 -0.83 4.90
C PHE A 344 19.85 -0.76 3.68
N ARG A 345 18.88 0.16 3.73
CA ARG A 345 18.20 0.69 2.56
C ARG A 345 18.94 1.96 2.12
N VAL A 346 19.35 2.00 0.86
CA VAL A 346 20.24 3.05 0.34
C VAL A 346 19.67 3.67 -0.92
N LEU A 347 19.54 5.00 -0.92
CA LEU A 347 19.30 5.78 -2.13
C LEU A 347 20.65 6.16 -2.71
N CYS A 348 20.98 5.58 -3.86
CA CYS A 348 22.29 5.72 -4.49
C CYS A 348 22.18 6.63 -5.73
N PRO A 349 22.80 7.82 -5.72
CA PRO A 349 22.74 8.76 -6.84
C PRO A 349 23.21 8.15 -8.16
N ALA A 350 22.52 8.48 -9.25
CA ALA A 350 22.72 7.99 -10.63
C ALA A 350 22.47 6.48 -10.85
N MET A 351 22.68 5.65 -9.82
CA MET A 351 22.40 4.22 -9.86
C MET A 351 20.89 3.91 -9.84
N ASP A 352 20.09 4.82 -9.29
CA ASP A 352 18.62 4.75 -9.29
C ASP A 352 17.98 5.09 -10.65
N MET A 353 18.77 5.50 -11.65
CA MET A 353 18.30 5.82 -13.00
C MET A 353 18.32 4.63 -13.97
N PHE A 354 18.84 3.48 -13.54
CA PHE A 354 18.80 2.25 -14.35
C PHE A 354 17.38 1.69 -14.34
N ASN A 355 16.71 1.72 -15.49
CA ASN A 355 15.34 1.23 -15.62
C ASN A 355 15.24 -0.30 -15.58
N HIS A 356 14.04 -0.79 -15.30
CA HIS A 356 13.74 -2.22 -15.30
C HIS A 356 13.63 -2.80 -16.72
N ASP A 357 14.13 -4.01 -16.93
CA ASP A 357 13.78 -4.86 -18.08
C ASP A 357 13.18 -6.18 -17.60
N VAL A 358 11.92 -6.43 -17.99
CA VAL A 358 11.13 -7.62 -17.63
C VAL A 358 11.67 -8.92 -18.25
N SER A 359 12.54 -8.82 -19.26
CA SER A 359 13.19 -9.97 -19.89
C SER A 359 14.41 -10.48 -19.09
N LEU A 360 14.92 -9.68 -18.16
CA LEU A 360 16.07 -10.03 -17.33
C LEU A 360 15.67 -10.96 -16.17
N LEU A 361 16.23 -12.17 -16.20
CA LEU A 361 15.97 -13.20 -15.19
C LEU A 361 17.01 -13.22 -14.05
N ASN A 362 18.12 -12.53 -14.24
CA ASN A 362 19.19 -12.38 -13.26
C ASN A 362 18.69 -11.65 -12.00
N PRO A 363 19.13 -12.05 -10.80
CA PRO A 363 18.86 -11.27 -9.60
C PRO A 363 19.51 -9.88 -9.68
N LEU A 364 19.01 -8.93 -8.89
CA LEU A 364 19.53 -7.57 -8.83
C LEU A 364 21.03 -7.52 -8.46
N ASP A 365 21.48 -8.46 -7.64
CA ASP A 365 22.87 -8.60 -7.18
C ASP A 365 23.88 -8.83 -8.33
N ASP A 366 23.41 -9.33 -9.49
CA ASP A 366 24.26 -9.49 -10.69
C ASP A 366 24.55 -8.13 -11.37
N PHE A 367 23.77 -7.09 -11.06
CA PHE A 367 23.88 -5.76 -11.64
C PHE A 367 24.42 -4.74 -10.65
N ILE A 368 24.04 -4.85 -9.37
CA ILE A 368 24.39 -3.89 -8.33
C ILE A 368 24.94 -4.66 -7.13
N SER A 369 26.09 -4.23 -6.64
CA SER A 369 26.74 -4.83 -5.48
C SER A 369 27.30 -3.75 -4.56
N PHE A 370 27.51 -4.12 -3.30
CA PHE A 370 28.22 -3.29 -2.35
C PHE A 370 29.59 -3.91 -2.06
N ASP A 371 30.65 -3.18 -2.42
CA ASP A 371 32.03 -3.51 -2.06
C ASP A 371 32.31 -2.97 -0.66
N GLU A 372 32.27 -3.85 0.33
CA GLU A 372 32.49 -3.48 1.72
C GLU A 372 33.94 -3.09 2.02
N GLU A 373 34.93 -3.63 1.31
CA GLU A 373 36.34 -3.30 1.55
C GLU A 373 36.62 -1.85 1.13
N ASN A 374 36.12 -1.45 -0.04
CA ASN A 374 36.32 -0.11 -0.58
C ASN A 374 35.20 0.87 -0.23
N GLN A 375 34.13 0.41 0.44
CA GLN A 375 32.92 1.17 0.75
C GLN A 375 32.28 1.81 -0.50
N MET A 376 32.07 1.01 -1.54
CA MET A 376 31.56 1.45 -2.84
C MET A 376 30.30 0.69 -3.26
N MET A 377 29.25 1.42 -3.64
CA MET A 377 28.17 0.89 -4.46
C MET A 377 28.68 0.72 -5.88
N THR A 378 28.55 -0.46 -6.47
CA THR A 378 29.13 -0.77 -7.79
C THR A 378 28.07 -1.32 -8.74
N GLN A 379 28.01 -0.77 -9.95
CA GLN A 379 27.21 -1.27 -11.06
C GLN A 379 28.05 -2.13 -11.99
N HIS A 380 27.51 -3.29 -12.38
CA HIS A 380 28.10 -4.26 -13.30
C HIS A 380 27.24 -4.50 -14.53
N VAL A 381 27.90 -4.73 -15.66
CA VAL A 381 27.26 -5.11 -16.91
C VAL A 381 27.02 -6.62 -16.91
N SER A 382 25.77 -7.07 -16.79
CA SER A 382 25.47 -8.51 -16.78
C SER A 382 25.78 -9.21 -18.11
N LYS A 383 25.55 -8.52 -19.23
CA LYS A 383 25.78 -9.01 -20.60
C LYS A 383 26.42 -7.93 -21.45
N SER A 384 27.35 -8.29 -22.34
CA SER A 384 28.01 -7.31 -23.22
C SER A 384 27.01 -6.46 -24.00
N MET A 385 27.21 -5.14 -23.99
CA MET A 385 26.31 -4.14 -24.58
C MET A 385 27.04 -3.30 -25.61
N ALA A 386 26.44 -3.10 -26.78
CA ALA A 386 26.98 -2.20 -27.79
C ALA A 386 26.80 -0.72 -27.40
N ALA A 387 27.62 0.16 -27.97
CA ALA A 387 27.47 1.60 -27.82
C ALA A 387 26.06 2.05 -28.25
N GLY A 388 25.45 2.93 -27.45
CA GLY A 388 24.12 3.48 -27.67
C GLY A 388 22.97 2.60 -27.16
N CYS A 389 23.21 1.37 -26.71
CA CYS A 389 22.18 0.50 -26.13
C CYS A 389 21.83 0.94 -24.70
N SER A 390 20.56 0.74 -24.32
CA SER A 390 20.06 0.96 -22.95
C SER A 390 20.66 -0.07 -22.00
N LEU A 391 21.16 0.37 -20.84
CA LEU A 391 21.49 -0.49 -19.71
C LEU A 391 20.30 -0.51 -18.76
N GLN A 392 19.69 -1.69 -18.64
CA GLN A 392 18.59 -1.94 -17.72
C GLN A 392 19.00 -3.00 -16.70
N ILE A 393 18.30 -3.02 -15.58
CA ILE A 393 18.50 -3.97 -14.49
C ILE A 393 17.21 -4.75 -14.20
N SER A 394 17.33 -5.87 -13.49
CA SER A 394 16.14 -6.56 -12.97
C SER A 394 15.80 -6.01 -11.59
N TYR A 395 14.65 -5.35 -11.44
CA TYR A 395 14.14 -4.97 -10.11
C TYR A 395 13.66 -6.19 -9.32
N GLY A 396 13.37 -7.26 -10.04
CA GLY A 396 12.83 -8.51 -9.53
C GLY A 396 11.91 -9.14 -10.58
N GLN A 397 11.63 -10.43 -10.42
CA GLN A 397 10.75 -11.17 -11.31
C GLN A 397 9.28 -10.95 -10.92
N TYR A 398 8.80 -9.73 -11.14
CA TYR A 398 7.52 -9.25 -10.63
C TYR A 398 6.41 -9.27 -11.70
N SER A 399 5.17 -9.50 -11.24
CA SER A 399 3.98 -9.30 -12.07
C SER A 399 3.70 -7.82 -12.29
N ASN A 400 2.88 -7.49 -13.28
CA ASN A 400 2.49 -6.10 -13.52
C ASN A 400 1.70 -5.50 -12.35
N ALA A 401 0.98 -6.32 -11.57
CA ALA A 401 0.37 -5.86 -10.33
C ALA A 401 1.43 -5.34 -9.35
N LYS A 402 2.50 -6.12 -9.12
CA LYS A 402 3.63 -5.77 -8.24
C LYS A 402 4.41 -4.56 -8.77
N LEU A 403 4.68 -4.52 -10.07
CA LEU A 403 5.32 -3.37 -10.71
C LEU A 403 4.49 -2.09 -10.53
N LEU A 404 3.17 -2.17 -10.69
CA LEU A 404 2.30 -1.01 -10.55
C LEU A 404 2.27 -0.49 -9.11
N TYR A 405 2.01 -1.35 -8.12
CA TYR A 405 1.87 -0.86 -6.74
C TYR A 405 3.19 -0.50 -6.07
N SER A 406 4.33 -1.06 -6.52
CA SER A 406 5.66 -0.79 -5.92
C SER A 406 6.48 0.25 -6.69
N TYR A 407 6.31 0.34 -8.01
CA TYR A 407 7.15 1.19 -8.89
C TYR A 407 6.35 2.15 -9.77
N GLY A 408 5.02 2.04 -9.83
CA GLY A 408 4.16 3.00 -10.54
C GLY A 408 4.13 2.83 -12.06
N PHE A 409 4.47 1.64 -12.58
CA PHE A 409 4.38 1.36 -14.02
C PHE A 409 3.92 -0.07 -14.30
N VAL A 410 3.51 -0.30 -15.54
CA VAL A 410 3.13 -1.61 -16.08
C VAL A 410 3.93 -1.87 -17.34
N ALA A 411 4.50 -3.07 -17.47
CA ALA A 411 5.22 -3.47 -18.67
C ALA A 411 4.26 -4.12 -19.69
N GLN A 412 4.38 -3.74 -20.97
CA GLN A 412 3.48 -4.22 -22.02
C GLN A 412 3.59 -5.74 -22.27
N GLU A 413 4.82 -6.26 -22.30
CA GLU A 413 5.11 -7.67 -22.59
C GLU A 413 5.65 -8.42 -21.37
N ASN A 414 4.95 -8.30 -20.23
CA ASN A 414 5.34 -9.04 -19.04
C ASN A 414 4.87 -10.51 -19.11
N SER A 415 5.83 -11.44 -19.17
CA SER A 415 5.55 -12.88 -19.12
C SER A 415 5.16 -13.39 -17.73
N ARG A 416 5.45 -12.62 -16.67
CA ARG A 416 5.21 -12.97 -15.27
C ARG A 416 3.79 -12.61 -14.84
N ARG A 417 2.80 -13.19 -15.50
CA ARG A 417 1.38 -13.03 -15.14
C ARG A 417 1.08 -13.87 -13.91
N ALA A 418 0.91 -13.18 -12.79
CA ALA A 418 0.78 -13.83 -11.50
C ALA A 418 -0.06 -13.02 -10.52
N VAL A 419 -0.82 -13.71 -9.68
CA VAL A 419 -1.65 -13.10 -8.62
C VAL A 419 -1.32 -13.74 -7.28
N ASP A 420 -0.94 -12.93 -6.31
CA ASP A 420 -0.65 -13.40 -4.96
C ASP A 420 -1.94 -13.68 -4.16
N PHE A 421 -1.95 -14.78 -3.41
CA PHE A 421 -3.10 -15.22 -2.63
C PHE A 421 -2.73 -15.40 -1.16
N TRP A 422 -3.63 -14.92 -0.31
CA TRP A 422 -3.59 -15.13 1.13
C TRP A 422 -4.90 -15.75 1.59
N MET A 423 -4.82 -16.87 2.30
CA MET A 423 -5.99 -17.60 2.80
C MET A 423 -5.94 -17.63 4.32
N LYS A 424 -6.99 -17.10 4.95
CA LYS A 424 -7.15 -17.15 6.40
C LYS A 424 -7.96 -18.38 6.80
N ILE A 425 -7.64 -18.96 7.95
CA ILE A 425 -8.49 -19.98 8.57
C ILE A 425 -9.83 -19.31 8.96
N PRO A 426 -10.99 -19.88 8.60
CA PRO A 426 -12.27 -19.33 9.02
C PRO A 426 -12.35 -19.22 10.56
N PRO A 427 -12.80 -18.07 11.12
CA PRO A 427 -12.94 -17.91 12.57
C PRO A 427 -13.86 -18.95 13.22
N THR A 428 -14.74 -19.55 12.43
CA THR A 428 -15.67 -20.62 12.83
C THR A 428 -15.07 -22.02 12.81
N ASP A 429 -13.81 -22.19 12.38
CA ASP A 429 -13.15 -23.50 12.35
C ASP A 429 -12.86 -23.99 13.78
N PRO A 430 -13.37 -25.15 14.20
CA PRO A 430 -13.18 -25.66 15.57
C PRO A 430 -11.71 -25.96 15.90
N TYR A 431 -10.85 -26.13 14.88
CA TYR A 431 -9.43 -26.40 15.01
C TYR A 431 -8.57 -25.18 14.69
N LEU A 432 -9.12 -23.96 14.70
CA LEU A 432 -8.40 -22.73 14.31
C LEU A 432 -7.03 -22.60 14.98
N LYS A 433 -6.97 -22.72 16.32
CA LYS A 433 -5.70 -22.59 17.06
C LYS A 433 -4.67 -23.62 16.60
N LEU A 434 -5.08 -24.88 16.48
CA LEU A 434 -4.22 -25.98 16.05
C LEU A 434 -3.70 -25.75 14.62
N LYS A 435 -4.61 -25.44 13.68
CA LYS A 435 -4.26 -25.19 12.27
C LYS A 435 -3.31 -24.00 12.13
N GLN A 436 -3.55 -22.93 12.90
CA GLN A 436 -2.68 -21.76 12.92
C GLN A 436 -1.28 -22.13 13.43
N THR A 437 -1.17 -22.85 14.55
CA THR A 437 0.12 -23.35 15.06
C THR A 437 0.85 -24.23 14.04
N VAL A 438 0.12 -25.10 13.34
CA VAL A 438 0.69 -25.94 12.27
C VAL A 438 1.27 -25.09 11.14
N LEU A 439 0.55 -24.06 10.67
CA LEU A 439 1.04 -23.15 9.64
C LEU A 439 2.27 -22.35 10.11
N ASP A 440 2.22 -21.80 11.32
CA ASP A 440 3.28 -20.93 11.86
C ASP A 440 4.56 -21.70 12.18
N SER A 441 4.44 -22.98 12.54
CA SER A 441 5.58 -23.84 12.86
C SER A 441 6.35 -24.36 11.65
N ASN A 442 5.80 -24.26 10.44
CA ASN A 442 6.42 -24.78 9.22
C ASN A 442 7.06 -23.68 8.38
N LYS A 443 8.32 -23.86 7.98
CA LYS A 443 9.07 -22.88 7.15
C LYS A 443 8.41 -22.57 5.81
N LEU A 444 7.64 -23.49 5.24
CA LEU A 444 6.95 -23.28 3.96
C LEU A 444 5.79 -22.28 4.11
N THR A 445 5.10 -22.27 5.25
CA THR A 445 3.84 -21.52 5.45
C THR A 445 3.90 -20.45 6.53
N ASN A 446 5.00 -20.39 7.30
CA ASN A 446 5.22 -19.35 8.28
C ASN A 446 5.36 -17.98 7.61
N GLN A 447 5.21 -16.92 8.41
CA GLN A 447 5.43 -15.54 7.98
C GLN A 447 4.61 -15.19 6.72
N GLN A 448 3.28 -15.31 6.81
CA GLN A 448 2.37 -14.87 5.75
C GLN A 448 2.37 -13.34 5.64
N THR A 449 3.38 -12.77 4.97
CA THR A 449 3.51 -11.32 4.74
C THR A 449 2.88 -10.89 3.41
N TYR A 450 2.88 -9.60 3.09
CA TYR A 450 2.39 -9.11 1.79
C TYR A 450 3.29 -9.53 0.60
N ASP A 451 4.51 -9.97 0.86
CA ASP A 451 5.44 -10.51 -0.15
C ASP A 451 5.36 -12.05 -0.24
N PHE A 452 4.25 -12.62 0.22
CA PHE A 452 4.05 -14.05 0.34
C PHE A 452 3.95 -14.71 -1.03
N CYS A 453 4.85 -15.67 -1.27
CA CYS A 453 4.95 -16.47 -2.49
C CYS A 453 3.80 -17.47 -2.69
N GLY A 454 2.60 -17.21 -2.16
CA GLY A 454 1.39 -18.00 -2.39
C GLY A 454 0.77 -17.64 -3.74
N THR A 455 1.52 -17.83 -4.81
CA THR A 455 1.23 -17.18 -6.09
C THR A 455 0.47 -18.10 -7.04
N LEU A 456 -0.55 -17.56 -7.69
CA LEU A 456 -1.23 -18.16 -8.83
C LEU A 456 -0.59 -17.70 -10.12
N SER A 457 -0.35 -18.63 -11.03
CA SER A 457 0.05 -18.35 -12.41
C SER A 457 -0.87 -19.11 -13.34
N ARG A 458 -0.95 -18.70 -14.62
CA ARG A 458 -1.93 -19.23 -15.58
C ARG A 458 -2.08 -20.76 -15.56
N ASN A 459 -0.97 -21.49 -15.43
CA ASN A 459 -0.95 -22.96 -15.50
C ASN A 459 -0.40 -23.63 -14.23
N ASN A 460 -0.20 -22.87 -13.14
CA ASN A 460 0.42 -23.42 -11.94
C ASN A 460 -0.03 -22.70 -10.67
N VAL A 461 -0.10 -23.46 -9.58
CA VAL A 461 -0.41 -22.99 -8.22
C VAL A 461 0.81 -23.24 -7.36
N ASP A 462 1.29 -22.22 -6.65
CA ASP A 462 2.45 -22.37 -5.78
C ASP A 462 2.20 -23.41 -4.67
N GLU A 463 3.23 -24.21 -4.38
CA GLU A 463 3.15 -25.27 -3.37
C GLU A 463 2.89 -24.73 -1.96
N ARG A 464 3.36 -23.52 -1.65
CA ARG A 464 3.05 -22.83 -0.40
C ARG A 464 1.55 -22.61 -0.24
N LEU A 465 0.86 -22.20 -1.30
CA LEU A 465 -0.60 -22.00 -1.27
C LEU A 465 -1.33 -23.33 -1.13
N LEU A 466 -0.89 -24.36 -1.86
CA LEU A 466 -1.44 -25.72 -1.74
C LEU A 466 -1.27 -26.27 -0.32
N ALA A 467 -0.07 -26.20 0.24
CA ALA A 467 0.21 -26.61 1.61
C ALA A 467 -0.65 -25.85 2.63
N THR A 468 -0.80 -24.54 2.46
CA THR A 468 -1.66 -23.70 3.30
C THR A 468 -3.11 -24.16 3.25
N LEU A 469 -3.66 -24.38 2.05
CA LEU A 469 -5.03 -24.85 1.87
C LEU A 469 -5.25 -26.28 2.40
N ARG A 470 -4.27 -27.18 2.27
CA ARG A 470 -4.36 -28.53 2.85
C ARG A 470 -4.55 -28.48 4.35
N VAL A 471 -3.77 -27.63 5.03
CA VAL A 471 -3.88 -27.43 6.49
C VAL A 471 -5.20 -26.74 6.86
N ILE A 472 -5.63 -25.73 6.11
CA ILE A 472 -6.91 -25.06 6.34
C ILE A 472 -8.09 -26.05 6.18
N LEU A 473 -8.02 -26.94 5.20
CA LEU A 473 -9.13 -27.81 4.82
C LEU A 473 -9.03 -29.24 5.39
N MET A 474 -8.03 -29.56 6.21
CA MET A 474 -7.91 -30.89 6.83
C MET A 474 -9.00 -31.14 7.87
N ASN A 475 -9.46 -32.40 7.93
CA ASN A 475 -10.40 -32.88 8.93
C ASN A 475 -9.69 -33.57 10.10
N GLU A 476 -10.46 -34.01 11.09
CA GLU A 476 -9.94 -34.64 12.31
C GLU A 476 -9.06 -35.88 12.06
N GLN A 477 -9.40 -36.69 11.06
CA GLN A 477 -8.65 -37.90 10.72
C GLN A 477 -7.30 -37.57 10.07
N GLU A 478 -7.28 -36.50 9.28
CA GLU A 478 -6.11 -36.03 8.53
C GLU A 478 -5.13 -35.24 9.40
N ILE A 479 -5.57 -34.64 10.51
CA ILE A 479 -4.72 -33.93 11.48
C ILE A 479 -3.55 -34.80 11.94
N ARG A 480 -3.76 -36.11 12.10
CA ARG A 480 -2.69 -37.04 12.53
C ARG A 480 -1.55 -37.17 11.52
N GLN A 481 -1.80 -36.80 10.26
CA GLN A 481 -0.85 -36.88 9.15
C GLN A 481 -0.48 -35.50 8.59
N TYR A 482 -0.75 -34.41 9.33
CA TYR A 482 -0.61 -33.02 8.86
C TYR A 482 0.75 -32.70 8.20
N LYS A 483 1.83 -33.40 8.61
CA LYS A 483 3.18 -33.22 8.04
C LYS A 483 3.21 -33.39 6.52
N LYS A 484 2.41 -34.33 5.98
CA LYS A 484 2.30 -34.58 4.53
C LYS A 484 1.87 -33.34 3.74
N ALA A 485 1.14 -32.42 4.37
CA ALA A 485 0.68 -31.19 3.71
C ALA A 485 1.84 -30.35 3.15
N PHE A 486 3.04 -30.49 3.72
CA PHE A 486 4.23 -29.71 3.37
C PHE A 486 5.25 -30.49 2.52
N GLU A 487 4.98 -31.75 2.21
CA GLU A 487 5.94 -32.66 1.57
C GLU A 487 5.78 -32.71 0.04
N SER A 488 5.12 -31.70 -0.56
CA SER A 488 4.70 -31.75 -1.96
C SER A 488 4.03 -33.09 -2.30
N SER A 489 3.05 -33.47 -1.48
CA SER A 489 2.30 -34.72 -1.59
C SER A 489 0.83 -34.49 -1.22
N ILE A 490 -0.06 -35.40 -1.61
CA ILE A 490 -1.44 -35.34 -1.16
C ILE A 490 -1.54 -35.78 0.31
N LEU A 491 -2.32 -35.02 1.09
CA LEU A 491 -2.69 -35.43 2.45
C LEU A 491 -3.69 -36.59 2.41
N SER A 492 -4.73 -36.44 1.60
CA SER A 492 -5.72 -37.45 1.24
C SER A 492 -6.41 -37.04 -0.06
N ILE A 493 -7.05 -37.97 -0.78
CA ILE A 493 -7.83 -37.65 -1.99
C ILE A 493 -8.94 -36.64 -1.67
N ARG A 494 -9.62 -36.80 -0.52
CA ARG A 494 -10.69 -35.90 -0.08
C ARG A 494 -10.17 -34.49 0.18
N ASN A 495 -9.02 -34.37 0.86
CA ASN A 495 -8.41 -33.09 1.16
C ASN A 495 -7.97 -32.39 -0.12
N GLU A 496 -7.32 -33.12 -1.03
CA GLU A 496 -6.82 -32.56 -2.28
C GLU A 496 -7.96 -32.08 -3.20
N LEU A 497 -9.04 -32.85 -3.33
CA LEU A 497 -10.25 -32.41 -4.04
C LEU A 497 -10.86 -31.17 -3.39
N ALA A 498 -10.93 -31.11 -2.06
CA ALA A 498 -11.43 -29.93 -1.34
C ALA A 498 -10.55 -28.70 -1.57
N VAL A 499 -9.22 -28.86 -1.65
CA VAL A 499 -8.27 -27.79 -2.00
C VAL A 499 -8.55 -27.26 -3.41
N TYR A 500 -8.65 -28.14 -4.40
CA TYR A 500 -8.90 -27.74 -5.78
C TYR A 500 -10.26 -27.05 -5.94
N GLU A 501 -11.31 -27.61 -5.35
CA GLU A 501 -12.66 -27.02 -5.40
C GLU A 501 -12.73 -25.68 -4.68
N ASN A 502 -12.10 -25.55 -3.51
CA ASN A 502 -12.05 -24.29 -2.78
C ASN A 502 -11.35 -23.20 -3.60
N LEU A 503 -10.22 -23.54 -4.23
CA LEU A 503 -9.47 -22.59 -5.04
C LEU A 503 -10.22 -22.22 -6.33
N GLN A 504 -10.78 -23.20 -7.07
CA GLN A 504 -11.63 -22.94 -8.23
C GLN A 504 -12.80 -22.00 -7.88
N ASN A 505 -13.51 -22.27 -6.78
CA ASN A 505 -14.64 -21.44 -6.35
C ASN A 505 -14.20 -20.04 -5.91
N THR A 506 -13.00 -19.92 -5.33
CA THR A 506 -12.43 -18.62 -4.98
C THR A 506 -12.03 -17.82 -6.22
N CYS A 507 -11.40 -18.44 -7.21
CA CYS A 507 -11.10 -17.81 -8.51
C CYS A 507 -12.38 -17.37 -9.22
N ARG A 508 -13.43 -18.20 -9.26
CA ARG A 508 -14.74 -17.83 -9.85
C ARG A 508 -15.37 -16.63 -9.14
N ARG A 509 -15.33 -16.58 -7.81
CA ARG A 509 -15.83 -15.43 -7.03
C ARG A 509 -15.01 -14.17 -7.30
N LYS A 510 -13.69 -14.28 -7.39
CA LYS A 510 -12.80 -13.16 -7.74
C LYS A 510 -13.13 -12.64 -9.14
N LEU A 511 -13.26 -13.50 -10.14
CA LEU A 511 -13.68 -13.14 -11.51
C LEU A 511 -15.01 -12.39 -11.51
N ALA A 512 -16.01 -12.88 -10.77
CA ALA A 512 -17.34 -12.25 -10.69
C ALA A 512 -17.34 -10.86 -10.03
N ASN A 513 -16.28 -10.49 -9.29
CA ASN A 513 -16.16 -9.19 -8.64
C ASN A 513 -15.57 -8.10 -9.55
N TYR A 514 -15.02 -8.45 -10.72
CA TYR A 514 -14.54 -7.46 -11.67
C TYR A 514 -15.73 -6.77 -12.36
N PRO A 515 -15.66 -5.46 -12.60
CA PRO A 515 -16.74 -4.73 -13.27
C PRO A 515 -16.82 -5.03 -14.78
N THR A 516 -15.75 -5.56 -15.36
CA THR A 516 -15.61 -5.84 -16.80
C THR A 516 -15.18 -7.29 -17.04
N THR A 517 -15.59 -7.80 -18.19
CA THR A 517 -15.15 -9.07 -18.77
C THR A 517 -13.73 -9.00 -19.34
N LEU A 518 -13.19 -10.13 -19.77
CA LEU A 518 -11.87 -10.20 -20.39
C LEU A 518 -11.89 -9.52 -21.77
N GLU A 519 -12.94 -9.77 -22.55
CA GLU A 519 -13.13 -9.24 -23.91
C GLU A 519 -13.32 -7.72 -23.89
N GLU A 520 -14.05 -7.18 -22.91
CA GLU A 520 -14.19 -5.74 -22.74
C GLU A 520 -12.85 -5.07 -22.41
N ASP A 521 -12.00 -5.70 -21.60
CA ASP A 521 -10.68 -5.14 -21.27
C ASP A 521 -9.70 -5.20 -22.43
N GLU A 522 -9.76 -6.24 -23.26
CA GLU A 522 -9.00 -6.31 -24.50
C GLU A 522 -9.40 -5.19 -25.46
N ALA A 523 -10.70 -4.91 -25.58
CA ALA A 523 -11.22 -3.80 -26.37
C ALA A 523 -10.76 -2.44 -25.82
N ILE A 524 -10.88 -2.21 -24.51
CA ILE A 524 -10.43 -0.97 -23.86
C ILE A 524 -8.94 -0.76 -24.06
N LEU A 525 -8.11 -1.81 -23.97
CA LEU A 525 -6.67 -1.68 -24.20
C LEU A 525 -6.35 -1.31 -25.64
N ALA A 526 -7.01 -1.96 -26.61
CA ALA A 526 -6.83 -1.65 -28.02
C ALA A 526 -7.23 -0.20 -28.36
N GLU A 527 -8.27 0.33 -27.70
CA GLU A 527 -8.66 1.74 -27.83
C GLU A 527 -7.70 2.67 -27.08
N SER A 528 -7.22 2.28 -25.89
CA SER A 528 -6.32 3.10 -25.06
C SER A 528 -4.93 3.30 -25.65
N GLU A 529 -4.47 2.45 -26.59
CA GLU A 529 -3.25 2.71 -27.36
C GLU A 529 -3.37 3.99 -28.21
N THR A 530 -4.58 4.49 -28.41
CA THR A 530 -4.87 5.74 -29.12
C THR A 530 -5.18 6.93 -28.20
N GLU A 531 -5.45 6.71 -26.91
CA GLU A 531 -5.81 7.75 -25.92
C GLU A 531 -4.72 8.00 -24.87
N SER A 532 -4.57 9.25 -24.45
CA SER A 532 -3.45 9.76 -23.64
C SER A 532 -3.51 9.42 -22.13
N ASN A 533 -4.26 8.39 -21.68
CA ASN A 533 -4.40 8.07 -20.25
C ASN A 533 -3.60 6.82 -19.82
N PRO A 534 -2.36 6.97 -19.32
CA PRO A 534 -1.54 5.83 -18.91
C PRO A 534 -2.08 5.10 -17.68
N ARG A 535 -2.75 5.77 -16.75
CA ARG A 535 -3.26 5.13 -15.53
C ARG A 535 -4.42 4.19 -15.82
N LEU A 536 -5.30 4.58 -16.75
CA LEU A 536 -6.36 3.69 -17.23
C LEU A 536 -5.76 2.44 -17.88
N SER A 537 -4.77 2.60 -18.77
CA SER A 537 -4.14 1.44 -19.41
C SER A 537 -3.39 0.55 -18.42
N PHE A 538 -2.77 1.12 -17.39
CA PHE A 538 -2.17 0.36 -16.28
C PHE A 538 -3.21 -0.46 -15.53
N ALA A 539 -4.32 0.17 -15.13
CA ALA A 539 -5.40 -0.49 -14.42
C ALA A 539 -5.99 -1.65 -15.24
N VAL A 540 -6.31 -1.38 -16.51
CA VAL A 540 -6.93 -2.34 -17.43
C VAL A 540 -6.00 -3.53 -17.68
N ARG A 541 -4.69 -3.28 -17.88
CA ARG A 541 -3.71 -4.36 -18.06
C ARG A 541 -3.64 -5.29 -16.85
N VAL A 542 -3.61 -4.74 -15.64
CA VAL A 542 -3.57 -5.56 -14.41
C VAL A 542 -4.83 -6.41 -14.28
N ARG A 543 -6.02 -5.83 -14.42
CA ARG A 543 -7.27 -6.62 -14.32
C ARG A 543 -7.42 -7.66 -15.43
N LEU A 544 -6.92 -7.38 -16.64
CA LEU A 544 -6.89 -8.34 -17.74
C LEU A 544 -6.01 -9.54 -17.37
N GLU A 545 -4.79 -9.29 -16.90
CA GLU A 545 -3.84 -10.34 -16.51
C GLU A 545 -4.34 -11.17 -15.33
N ASP A 546 -4.92 -10.53 -14.30
CA ASP A 546 -5.55 -11.22 -13.18
C ASP A 546 -6.66 -12.19 -13.68
N LYS A 547 -7.55 -11.70 -14.56
CA LYS A 547 -8.62 -12.53 -15.15
C LYS A 547 -8.05 -13.71 -15.93
N GLN A 548 -7.01 -13.49 -16.73
CA GLN A 548 -6.33 -14.58 -17.47
C GLN A 548 -5.73 -15.62 -16.53
N VAL A 549 -5.12 -15.20 -15.41
CA VAL A 549 -4.59 -16.11 -14.40
C VAL A 549 -5.71 -16.91 -13.76
N PHE A 550 -6.81 -16.28 -13.34
CA PHE A 550 -7.93 -16.99 -12.71
C PHE A 550 -8.59 -18.01 -13.63
N THR A 551 -8.85 -17.64 -14.88
CA THR A 551 -9.42 -18.57 -15.87
C THR A 551 -8.48 -19.75 -16.11
N GLY A 552 -7.19 -19.49 -16.32
CA GLY A 552 -6.20 -20.57 -16.52
C GLY A 552 -6.06 -21.50 -15.31
N VAL A 553 -6.09 -20.95 -14.09
CA VAL A 553 -6.02 -21.76 -12.86
C VAL A 553 -7.27 -22.62 -12.69
N ILE A 554 -8.47 -22.10 -13.02
CA ILE A 554 -9.70 -22.89 -12.96
C ILE A 554 -9.61 -24.12 -13.86
N ASP A 555 -9.13 -23.94 -15.10
CA ASP A 555 -8.96 -25.02 -16.07
C ASP A 555 -7.87 -26.01 -15.63
N THR A 556 -6.75 -25.50 -15.11
CA THR A 556 -5.64 -26.30 -14.58
C THR A 556 -6.11 -27.20 -13.44
N LEU A 557 -6.86 -26.64 -12.48
CA LEU A 557 -7.39 -27.38 -11.34
C LEU A 557 -8.43 -28.43 -11.79
N GLU A 558 -9.19 -28.19 -12.86
CA GLU A 558 -10.13 -29.18 -13.39
C GLU A 558 -9.39 -30.38 -14.01
N GLN A 559 -8.29 -30.11 -14.72
CA GLN A 559 -7.40 -31.15 -15.23
C GLN A 559 -6.78 -31.94 -14.07
N TRP A 560 -6.38 -31.27 -12.99
CA TRP A 560 -5.83 -31.94 -11.80
C TRP A 560 -6.85 -32.81 -11.09
N LYS A 561 -8.11 -32.38 -10.97
CA LYS A 561 -9.21 -33.21 -10.45
C LYS A 561 -9.41 -34.46 -11.28
N THR A 562 -9.43 -34.33 -12.60
CA THR A 562 -9.59 -35.45 -13.53
C THR A 562 -8.42 -36.43 -13.44
N ALA A 563 -7.18 -35.92 -13.37
CA ALA A 563 -5.98 -36.74 -13.22
C ALA A 563 -5.95 -37.47 -11.88
N LEU A 564 -6.30 -36.80 -10.78
CA LEU A 564 -6.36 -37.40 -9.44
C LEU A 564 -7.40 -38.53 -9.36
N ALA A 565 -8.54 -38.40 -10.04
CA ALA A 565 -9.53 -39.46 -10.15
C ALA A 565 -9.02 -40.68 -10.94
N ALA A 566 -8.16 -40.46 -11.93
CA ALA A 566 -7.58 -41.53 -12.76
C ALA A 566 -6.38 -42.22 -12.10
N ASN A 567 -5.52 -41.48 -11.41
CA ASN A 567 -4.35 -42.00 -10.72
C ASN A 567 -4.10 -41.27 -9.38
N PRO A 568 -4.65 -41.78 -8.27
CA PRO A 568 -4.54 -41.15 -6.96
C PRO A 568 -3.14 -41.07 -6.37
N GLU A 569 -2.15 -41.79 -6.93
CA GLU A 569 -0.78 -41.82 -6.39
C GLU A 569 0.15 -40.76 -7.01
N THR A 570 -0.28 -40.05 -8.05
CA THR A 570 0.57 -39.07 -8.74
C THR A 570 0.25 -37.64 -8.31
N TYR A 571 1.15 -37.02 -7.54
CA TYR A 571 1.02 -35.63 -7.12
C TYR A 571 2.30 -34.84 -7.39
N PRO A 572 2.21 -33.63 -7.95
CA PRO A 572 1.10 -33.12 -8.76
C PRO A 572 1.05 -33.88 -10.09
N PRO A 573 0.02 -33.73 -10.94
CA PRO A 573 0.09 -34.24 -12.30
C PRO A 573 1.28 -33.58 -13.01
N SER A 574 2.31 -34.37 -13.32
CA SER A 574 3.54 -33.88 -13.97
C SER A 574 3.29 -33.23 -15.33
N THR A 575 2.10 -33.42 -15.90
CA THR A 575 1.69 -32.95 -17.23
C THR A 575 1.41 -31.45 -17.32
N THR A 576 1.35 -30.71 -16.21
CA THR A 576 0.97 -29.28 -16.23
C THR A 576 2.03 -28.34 -15.65
N ARG A 577 3.13 -28.84 -15.05
CA ARG A 577 4.19 -28.02 -14.44
C ARG A 577 5.28 -27.55 -15.42
N SER A 578 5.04 -27.66 -16.74
CA SER A 578 5.99 -27.26 -17.79
C SER A 578 6.07 -25.76 -17.98
#